data_AF-G9ID71-F1
#
_entry.id   AF-G9ID71-F1
#
_cell.length_a   1.000
_cell.length_b   1.000
_cell.length_c   1.000
_cell.angle_alpha   90.00
_cell.angle_beta   90.00
_cell.angle_gamma   90.00
#
_symmetry.space_group_name_H-M   'P 1'
#
loop_
_entity.id
_entity.type
_entity.pdbx_description
1 polymer ?
#
loop_
_entity_poly.entity_id
_entity_poly.type
_entity_poly.pdbx_seq_one_letter_code
_entity_poly.pdbx_strand_id
1 'polypeptide(L)'
;MIEQNRSFPDDFGFDYCLMWISTEKYPSFISRPHPDSGEIIHDVRDNSKPFAHKLPILIDPDGINVVPVNLYLHSLLADPDISSDKTIQSHAVALLSFYRWLSTEIPEHTHPRTGLLVDEKPPLTIYDCTEKVEESPIVRYRDYLLENLYTKDETGKVGGSPSTASN
;
A
#
# COMPACT_ATOMS: atom_id res chain seq x y z
N MET A 1 -2.69 -22.59 -8.64
CA MET A 1 -3.97 -22.38 -7.92
C MET A 1 -3.67 -21.47 -6.74
N ILE A 2 -4.20 -20.24 -6.71
CA ILE A 2 -3.95 -19.31 -5.58
C ILE A 2 -4.77 -19.83 -4.40
N GLU A 3 -4.12 -20.46 -3.43
CA GLU A 3 -4.76 -20.82 -2.17
C GLU A 3 -5.01 -19.53 -1.37
N GLN A 4 -6.24 -19.02 -1.42
CA GLN A 4 -6.68 -17.94 -0.54
C GLN A 4 -6.93 -18.55 0.84
N ASN A 5 -6.16 -18.08 1.83
CA ASN A 5 -6.45 -18.37 3.22
C ASN A 5 -7.85 -17.82 3.55
N ARG A 6 -8.78 -18.67 4.01
CA ARG A 6 -10.22 -18.33 4.16
C ARG A 6 -10.53 -17.32 5.28
N SER A 7 -9.51 -16.80 5.96
CA SER A 7 -9.64 -15.75 6.96
C SER A 7 -9.47 -14.39 6.30
N PHE A 8 -10.56 -13.63 6.19
CA PHE A 8 -10.50 -12.22 5.82
C PHE A 8 -9.98 -11.39 7.01
N PRO A 9 -9.26 -10.28 6.76
CA PRO A 9 -8.95 -9.30 7.79
C PRO A 9 -10.24 -8.76 8.46
N ASP A 10 -10.17 -8.40 9.74
CA ASP A 10 -11.32 -7.87 10.49
C ASP A 10 -11.90 -6.59 9.85
N ASP A 11 -11.05 -5.81 9.18
CA ASP A 11 -11.41 -4.55 8.52
C ASP A 11 -12.05 -4.76 7.13
N PHE A 12 -12.10 -6.00 6.63
CA PHE A 12 -12.62 -6.31 5.29
C PHE A 12 -14.11 -5.97 5.17
N GLY A 13 -14.48 -5.22 4.12
CA GLY A 13 -15.85 -4.75 3.92
C GLY A 13 -16.21 -3.47 4.69
N PHE A 14 -15.28 -2.93 5.48
CA PHE A 14 -15.48 -1.71 6.26
C PHE A 14 -14.46 -0.62 5.92
N ASP A 15 -13.21 -1.01 5.72
CA ASP A 15 -12.10 -0.11 5.42
C ASP A 15 -11.17 -0.76 4.36
N TYR A 16 -10.25 0.04 3.83
CA TYR A 16 -9.11 -0.51 3.12
C TYR A 16 -8.38 -1.52 4.01
N CYS A 17 -7.99 -2.65 3.44
CA CYS A 17 -7.29 -3.69 4.18
C CYS A 17 -6.24 -4.40 3.35
N LEU A 18 -5.27 -5.00 4.03
CA LEU A 18 -4.26 -5.84 3.40
C LEU A 18 -4.68 -7.31 3.48
N MET A 19 -4.81 -7.95 2.32
CA MET A 19 -4.96 -9.39 2.23
C MET A 19 -3.65 -10.04 1.81
N TRP A 20 -3.39 -11.24 2.32
CA TRP A 20 -2.18 -12.00 1.99
C TRP A 20 -2.52 -13.12 1.03
N ILE A 21 -1.94 -13.08 -0.18
CA ILE A 21 -2.09 -14.14 -1.17
C ILE A 21 -0.77 -14.89 -1.35
N SER A 22 -0.87 -16.19 -1.57
CA SER A 22 0.27 -17.01 -1.98
C SER A 22 0.42 -16.94 -3.51
N THR A 23 1.56 -16.45 -3.99
CA THR A 23 1.88 -16.35 -5.42
C THR A 23 3.25 -16.94 -5.72
N GLU A 24 3.48 -17.40 -6.95
CA GLU A 24 4.82 -17.81 -7.39
C GLU A 24 5.65 -16.61 -7.81
N LYS A 25 6.86 -16.47 -7.26
CA LYS A 25 7.79 -15.37 -7.61
C LYS A 25 8.28 -15.42 -9.06
N TYR A 26 8.41 -16.63 -9.63
CA TYR A 26 8.91 -16.85 -10.99
C TYR A 26 8.01 -17.84 -11.73
N PRO A 27 6.81 -17.42 -12.16
CA PRO A 27 5.97 -18.28 -12.99
C PRO A 27 6.72 -18.55 -14.30
N SER A 28 6.84 -19.84 -14.65
CA SER A 28 7.39 -20.23 -15.95
C SER A 28 6.26 -20.68 -16.86
N PHE A 29 6.34 -20.33 -18.14
CA PHE A 29 5.32 -20.65 -19.13
C PHE A 29 5.86 -21.66 -20.13
N ILE A 30 5.01 -22.58 -20.56
CA ILE A 30 5.27 -23.49 -21.66
C ILE A 30 4.32 -23.17 -22.81
N SER A 31 4.87 -23.02 -24.00
CA SER A 31 4.09 -22.85 -25.22
C SER A 31 4.07 -24.19 -25.95
N ARG A 32 2.89 -24.75 -26.20
CA ARG A 32 2.73 -25.99 -26.96
C ARG A 32 1.62 -25.85 -28.00
N PRO A 33 1.77 -26.44 -29.21
CA PRO A 33 0.69 -26.46 -30.18
C PRO A 33 -0.48 -27.31 -29.67
N HIS A 34 -1.70 -26.81 -29.83
CA HIS A 34 -2.93 -27.53 -29.55
C HIS A 34 -3.00 -28.76 -30.46
N PRO A 35 -3.25 -29.97 -29.93
CA PRO A 35 -3.23 -31.21 -30.71
C PRO A 35 -4.12 -31.16 -31.96
N ASP A 36 -5.29 -30.53 -31.84
CA ASP A 36 -6.30 -30.54 -32.90
C ASP A 36 -6.37 -29.26 -33.75
N SER A 37 -6.14 -28.07 -33.18
CA SER A 37 -6.28 -26.79 -33.91
C SER A 37 -4.94 -26.22 -34.43
N GLY A 38 -3.80 -26.72 -33.94
CA GLY A 38 -2.48 -26.18 -34.26
C GLY A 38 -2.19 -24.80 -33.64
N GLU A 39 -3.14 -24.22 -32.89
CA GLU A 39 -2.94 -22.96 -32.18
C GLU A 39 -1.92 -23.12 -31.06
N ILE A 40 -1.13 -22.09 -30.80
CA ILE A 40 -0.19 -22.12 -29.67
C ILE A 40 -0.96 -21.89 -28.37
N ILE A 41 -1.03 -22.92 -27.54
CA ILE A 41 -1.53 -22.82 -26.16
C ILE A 41 -0.35 -22.40 -25.28
N HIS A 42 -0.56 -21.39 -24.44
CA HIS A 42 0.35 -21.02 -23.37
C HIS A 42 -0.19 -21.58 -22.06
N ASP A 43 0.52 -22.55 -21.48
CA ASP A 43 0.21 -23.10 -20.16
C ASP A 43 1.25 -22.63 -19.14
N VAL A 44 0.84 -22.50 -17.87
CA VAL A 44 1.79 -22.32 -16.77
C VAL A 44 2.51 -23.65 -16.55
N ARG A 45 3.83 -23.64 -16.60
CA ARG A 45 4.65 -24.83 -16.34
C ARG A 45 4.61 -25.10 -14.85
N ASP A 46 4.18 -26.31 -14.48
CA ASP A 46 4.26 -26.77 -13.09
C ASP A 46 5.74 -26.76 -12.64
N ASN A 47 6.06 -25.81 -11.78
CA ASN A 47 7.37 -25.68 -11.17
C ASN A 47 7.52 -26.80 -10.12
N SER A 48 8.54 -27.65 -10.25
CA SER A 48 8.83 -28.71 -9.27
C SER A 48 9.25 -28.17 -7.89
N LYS A 49 9.55 -26.86 -7.81
CA LYS A 49 9.74 -26.08 -6.58
C LYS A 49 9.03 -24.74 -6.72
N PRO A 50 7.74 -24.63 -6.36
CA PRO A 50 7.06 -23.34 -6.36
C PRO A 50 7.73 -22.43 -5.32
N PHE A 51 8.27 -21.28 -5.76
CA PHE A 51 8.70 -20.22 -4.85
C PHE A 51 7.46 -19.46 -4.37
N ALA A 52 6.64 -20.12 -3.56
CA ALA A 52 5.44 -19.54 -2.98
C ALA A 52 5.83 -18.39 -2.04
N HIS A 53 5.53 -17.16 -2.46
CA HIS A 53 5.69 -15.94 -1.67
C HIS A 53 4.33 -15.45 -1.21
N LYS A 54 4.29 -14.93 0.01
CA LYS A 54 3.11 -14.22 0.52
C LYS A 54 3.19 -12.77 0.06
N LEU A 55 2.35 -12.40 -0.91
CA LEU A 55 2.22 -11.03 -1.37
C LEU A 55 1.09 -10.34 -0.60
N PRO A 56 1.34 -9.16 0.01
CA PRO A 56 0.24 -8.32 0.45
C PRO A 56 -0.43 -7.68 -0.76
N ILE A 57 -1.75 -7.74 -0.81
CA ILE A 57 -2.57 -6.98 -1.75
C ILE A 57 -3.46 -6.03 -0.96
N LEU A 58 -3.62 -4.82 -1.49
CA LEU A 58 -4.53 -3.81 -0.96
C LEU A 58 -5.90 -3.99 -1.61
N ILE A 59 -6.91 -4.07 -0.76
CA ILE A 59 -8.32 -4.17 -1.12
C ILE A 59 -9.04 -2.96 -0.53
N ASP A 60 -9.97 -2.38 -1.29
CA ASP A 60 -10.82 -1.28 -0.85
C ASP A 60 -12.03 -1.78 -0.02
N PRO A 61 -12.83 -0.88 0.58
CA PRO A 61 -13.99 -1.27 1.37
C PRO A 61 -15.04 -2.08 0.61
N ASP A 62 -15.13 -1.95 -0.72
CA ASP A 62 -16.07 -2.69 -1.56
C ASP A 62 -15.54 -4.09 -1.96
N GLY A 63 -14.35 -4.45 -1.50
CA GLY A 63 -13.71 -5.73 -1.83
C GLY A 63 -12.99 -5.73 -3.19
N ILE A 64 -12.78 -4.54 -3.78
CA ILE A 64 -12.14 -4.37 -5.08
C ILE A 64 -10.63 -4.20 -4.89
N ASN A 65 -9.85 -4.82 -5.78
CA ASN A 65 -8.41 -4.68 -5.79
C ASN A 65 -8.00 -3.23 -6.11
N VAL A 66 -7.14 -2.66 -5.29
CA VAL A 66 -6.47 -1.38 -5.59
C VAL A 66 -5.34 -1.66 -6.58
N VAL A 67 -5.68 -1.77 -7.86
CA VAL A 67 -4.79 -2.25 -8.93
C VAL A 67 -3.44 -1.52 -8.99
N PRO A 68 -3.35 -0.18 -8.94
CA PRO A 68 -2.05 0.51 -9.00
C PRO A 68 -1.11 0.10 -7.87
N VAL A 69 -1.65 -0.08 -6.66
CA VAL A 69 -0.89 -0.53 -5.49
C VAL A 69 -0.44 -1.97 -5.66
N ASN A 70 -1.34 -2.84 -6.10
CA ASN A 70 -1.04 -4.26 -6.25
C ASN A 70 0.00 -4.52 -7.35
N LEU A 71 -0.03 -3.74 -8.43
CA LEU A 71 1.02 -3.77 -9.46
C LEU A 71 2.38 -3.31 -8.91
N TYR A 72 2.39 -2.25 -8.11
CA TYR A 72 3.61 -1.78 -7.46
C TYR A 72 4.18 -2.80 -6.48
N LEU A 73 3.36 -3.35 -5.57
CA LEU A 73 3.80 -4.37 -4.61
C LEU A 73 4.31 -5.63 -5.31
N HIS A 74 3.67 -6.03 -6.42
CA HIS A 74 4.16 -7.12 -7.26
C HIS A 74 5.50 -6.77 -7.94
N SER A 75 5.72 -5.53 -8.37
CA SER A 75 7.01 -5.12 -8.93
C SER A 75 8.15 -5.22 -7.92
N LEU A 76 7.89 -4.94 -6.63
CA LEU A 76 8.87 -5.11 -5.55
C LEU A 76 9.21 -6.58 -5.30
N LEU A 77 8.28 -7.50 -5.53
CA LEU A 77 8.60 -8.94 -5.49
C LEU A 77 9.53 -9.34 -6.63
N ALA A 78 9.36 -8.78 -7.82
CA ALA A 78 10.19 -9.12 -8.97
C ALA A 78 11.61 -8.55 -8.88
N ASP A 79 11.84 -7.56 -8.01
CA ASP A 79 13.13 -6.92 -7.81
C ASP A 79 14.14 -7.88 -7.14
N PRO A 80 15.28 -8.18 -7.79
CA PRO A 80 16.30 -9.05 -7.23
C PRO A 80 17.01 -8.46 -6.00
N ASP A 81 17.02 -7.13 -5.84
CA ASP A 81 17.66 -6.45 -4.71
C ASP A 81 16.80 -6.54 -3.44
N ILE A 82 15.49 -6.81 -3.59
CA ILE A 82 14.56 -6.98 -2.48
C ILE A 82 14.54 -8.46 -2.07
N SER A 83 15.30 -8.75 -1.03
CA SER A 83 15.42 -10.10 -0.45
C SER A 83 14.54 -10.34 0.78
N SER A 84 13.90 -9.29 1.33
CA SER A 84 13.13 -9.37 2.58
C SER A 84 11.65 -9.07 2.39
N ASP A 85 10.80 -10.01 2.81
CA ASP A 85 9.34 -9.83 2.90
C ASP A 85 8.94 -8.65 3.79
N LYS A 86 9.77 -8.29 4.78
CA LYS A 86 9.53 -7.14 5.67
C LYS A 86 9.57 -5.81 4.93
N THR A 87 10.40 -5.70 3.88
CA THR A 87 10.46 -4.50 3.05
C THR A 87 9.13 -4.32 2.34
N ILE A 88 8.63 -5.37 1.69
CA ILE A 88 7.35 -5.35 0.98
C ILE A 88 6.19 -5.07 1.94
N GLN A 89 6.22 -5.66 3.14
CA GLN A 89 5.27 -5.36 4.22
C GLN A 89 5.26 -3.87 4.59
N SER A 90 6.43 -3.27 4.77
CA SER A 90 6.54 -1.85 5.13
C SER A 90 5.93 -0.95 4.06
N HIS A 91 6.18 -1.25 2.78
CA HIS A 91 5.56 -0.54 1.65
C HIS A 91 4.05 -0.73 1.61
N ALA A 92 3.56 -1.96 1.82
CA ALA A 92 2.13 -2.26 1.84
C ALA A 92 1.40 -1.50 2.96
N VAL A 93 1.99 -1.44 4.16
CA VAL A 93 1.42 -0.69 5.30
C VAL A 93 1.43 0.82 5.05
N ALA A 94 2.50 1.35 4.46
CA ALA A 94 2.57 2.77 4.10
C ALA A 94 1.48 3.14 3.07
N LEU A 95 1.28 2.28 2.06
CA LEU A 95 0.23 2.46 1.05
C LEU A 95 -1.16 2.32 1.65
N LEU A 96 -1.40 1.34 2.52
CA LEU A 96 -2.65 1.21 3.27
C LEU A 96 -2.99 2.51 4.01
N SER A 97 -2.03 3.03 4.78
CA SER A 97 -2.20 4.28 5.54
C SER A 97 -2.47 5.48 4.63
N PHE A 98 -1.81 5.55 3.48
CA PHE A 98 -2.06 6.61 2.49
C PHE A 98 -3.47 6.54 1.90
N TYR A 99 -3.95 5.36 1.50
CA TYR A 99 -5.29 5.21 0.94
C TYR A 99 -6.40 5.46 1.97
N ARG A 100 -6.19 5.03 3.22
CA ARG A 100 -7.08 5.41 4.34
C ARG A 100 -7.16 6.92 4.49
N TRP A 101 -6.01 7.60 4.52
CA TRP A 101 -5.94 9.06 4.62
C TRP A 101 -6.60 9.78 3.44
N LEU A 102 -6.48 9.26 2.21
CA LEU A 102 -7.18 9.80 1.05
C LEU A 102 -8.69 9.84 1.32
N SER A 103 -9.27 8.73 1.79
CA SER A 103 -10.70 8.64 2.14
C SER A 103 -11.12 9.38 3.41
N THR A 104 -10.18 9.74 4.30
CA THR A 104 -10.50 10.47 5.52
C THR A 104 -10.91 11.90 5.21
N GLU A 105 -11.96 12.39 5.86
CA GLU A 105 -12.28 13.81 5.93
C GLU A 105 -11.56 14.43 7.13
N ILE A 106 -10.87 15.55 6.92
CA ILE A 106 -10.17 16.27 7.98
C ILE A 106 -10.81 17.66 8.10
N PRO A 107 -11.45 17.99 9.23
CA PRO A 107 -12.05 19.31 9.41
C PRO A 107 -10.98 20.39 9.53
N GLU A 108 -11.39 21.63 9.28
CA GLU A 108 -10.57 22.81 9.56
C GLU A 108 -10.08 22.78 11.01
N HIS A 109 -8.79 23.04 11.20
CA HIS A 109 -8.18 23.05 12.53
C HIS A 109 -6.97 23.96 12.58
N THR A 110 -6.55 24.33 13.79
CA THR A 110 -5.31 25.07 13.99
C THR A 110 -4.14 24.11 14.15
N HIS A 111 -3.12 24.24 13.30
CA HIS A 111 -1.92 23.42 13.35
C HIS A 111 -1.26 23.54 14.73
N PRO A 112 -1.04 22.43 15.46
CA PRO A 112 -0.71 22.45 16.87
C PRO A 112 0.65 23.10 17.21
N ARG A 113 1.61 23.08 16.27
CA ARG A 113 2.93 23.70 16.44
C ARG A 113 3.05 25.14 15.93
N THR A 114 2.57 25.42 14.73
CA THR A 114 2.75 26.72 14.06
C THR A 114 1.66 27.72 14.41
N GLY A 115 0.51 27.25 14.91
CA GLY A 115 -0.67 28.08 15.16
C GLY A 115 -1.36 28.55 13.88
N LEU A 116 -0.95 28.04 12.70
CA LEU A 116 -1.57 28.38 11.42
C LEU A 116 -2.89 27.63 11.25
N LEU A 117 -3.86 28.29 10.61
CA LEU A 117 -5.11 27.63 10.24
C LEU A 117 -4.85 26.68 9.07
N VAL A 118 -5.32 25.44 9.20
CA VAL A 118 -5.30 24.41 8.17
C VAL A 118 -6.72 24.24 7.67
N ASP A 119 -6.92 24.46 6.37
CA ASP A 119 -8.22 24.33 5.71
C ASP A 119 -8.76 22.91 5.79
N GLU A 120 -10.08 22.77 5.64
CA GLU A 120 -10.72 21.45 5.54
C GLU A 120 -10.14 20.63 4.37
N LYS A 121 -9.94 19.33 4.61
CA LYS A 121 -9.61 18.34 3.57
C LYS A 121 -10.83 17.44 3.32
N PRO A 122 -11.50 17.56 2.16
CA PRO A 122 -12.50 16.57 1.77
C PRO A 122 -11.85 15.22 1.45
N PRO A 123 -12.63 14.14 1.35
CA PRO A 123 -12.15 12.88 0.78
C PRO A 123 -11.55 13.09 -0.61
N LEU A 124 -10.41 12.46 -0.86
CA LEU A 124 -9.64 12.54 -2.10
C LEU A 124 -9.53 11.15 -2.73
N THR A 125 -9.15 11.15 -4.00
CA THR A 125 -8.85 9.99 -4.82
C THR A 125 -7.46 10.14 -5.45
N ILE A 126 -6.95 9.07 -6.05
CA ILE A 126 -5.70 9.11 -6.80
C ILE A 126 -5.75 9.97 -8.07
N TYR A 127 -6.95 10.40 -8.48
CA TYR A 127 -7.16 11.22 -9.67
C TYR A 127 -7.18 12.73 -9.37
N ASP A 128 -7.13 13.11 -8.09
CA ASP A 128 -7.06 14.50 -7.67
C ASP A 128 -5.64 15.05 -7.90
N CYS A 129 -5.39 15.36 -9.17
CA CYS A 129 -4.17 15.98 -9.65
C CYS A 129 -4.27 17.50 -9.50
N THR A 130 -3.19 18.11 -9.03
CA THR A 130 -3.04 19.58 -8.96
C THR A 130 -1.76 20.00 -9.67
N GLU A 131 -1.79 21.17 -10.30
CA GLU A 131 -0.61 21.79 -10.92
C GLU A 131 0.41 22.25 -9.87
N LYS A 132 -0.04 22.52 -8.65
CA LYS A 132 0.81 22.92 -7.53
C LYS A 132 1.23 21.70 -6.73
N VAL A 133 2.53 21.40 -6.76
CA VAL A 133 3.10 20.22 -6.08
C VAL A 133 2.82 20.26 -4.57
N GLU A 134 2.80 21.44 -3.98
CA GLU A 134 2.55 21.68 -2.55
C GLU A 134 1.14 21.26 -2.14
N GLU A 135 0.18 21.36 -3.06
CA GLU A 135 -1.20 20.97 -2.83
C GLU A 135 -1.44 19.49 -3.14
N SER A 136 -0.43 18.77 -3.64
CA SER A 136 -0.59 17.37 -4.06
C SER A 136 -0.96 16.46 -2.88
N PRO A 137 -1.76 15.41 -3.11
CA PRO A 137 -2.14 14.48 -2.04
C PRO A 137 -0.95 13.86 -1.31
N ILE A 138 0.17 13.65 -2.01
CA ILE A 138 1.40 13.09 -1.44
C ILE A 138 2.03 14.07 -0.43
N VAL A 139 2.15 15.35 -0.79
CA VAL A 139 2.73 16.38 0.08
C VAL A 139 1.82 16.62 1.29
N ARG A 140 0.51 16.73 1.07
CA ARG A 140 -0.47 16.86 2.15
C ARG A 140 -0.45 15.66 3.10
N TYR A 141 -0.30 14.44 2.59
CA TYR A 141 -0.18 13.26 3.44
C TYR A 141 1.11 13.26 4.29
N ARG A 142 2.25 13.68 3.71
CA ARG A 142 3.49 13.87 4.47
C ARG A 142 3.28 14.85 5.62
N ASP A 143 2.64 15.99 5.34
CA ASP A 143 2.42 17.04 6.35
C ASP A 143 1.47 16.54 7.45
N TYR A 144 0.40 15.82 7.07
CA TYR A 144 -0.48 15.14 8.01
C TYR A 144 0.26 14.15 8.91
N LEU A 145 1.17 13.32 8.36
CA LEU A 145 1.97 12.41 9.18
C LEU A 145 2.85 13.17 10.16
N LEU A 146 3.50 14.25 9.73
CA LEU A 146 4.33 15.07 10.60
C LEU A 146 3.51 15.68 11.74
N GLU A 147 2.33 16.21 11.45
CA GLU A 147 1.39 16.76 12.44
C GLU A 147 0.98 15.74 13.51
N ASN A 148 0.80 14.47 13.11
CA ASN A 148 0.28 13.41 13.98
C ASN A 148 1.36 12.51 14.58
N LEU A 149 2.62 12.63 14.14
CA LEU A 149 3.77 11.93 14.73
C LEU A 149 4.17 12.48 16.10
N TYR A 150 3.68 13.66 16.46
CA TYR A 150 4.08 14.32 17.71
C TYR A 150 3.38 13.74 18.92
N THR A 151 4.16 13.21 19.85
CA THR A 151 3.67 12.91 21.20
C THR A 151 3.53 14.21 21.97
N LYS A 152 2.31 14.50 22.44
CA LYS A 152 2.11 15.49 23.50
C LYS A 152 2.71 14.90 24.77
N ASP A 153 3.63 15.61 25.40
CA ASP A 153 4.05 15.26 26.75
C ASP A 153 2.90 15.51 27.75
N GLU A 154 3.06 15.06 28.99
CA GLU A 154 2.07 15.23 30.06
C GLU A 154 1.73 16.71 30.35
N THR A 155 2.55 17.65 29.87
CA THR A 155 2.35 19.10 30.01
C THR A 155 1.63 19.73 28.81
N GLY A 156 1.22 18.93 27.82
CA GLY A 156 0.56 19.38 26.60
C GLY A 156 1.51 20.01 25.58
N LYS A 157 2.83 19.93 25.79
CA LYS A 157 3.83 20.44 24.87
C LYS A 157 4.06 19.40 23.76
N VAL A 158 3.96 19.87 22.52
CA VAL A 158 4.14 19.05 21.31
C VAL A 158 5.64 18.82 21.11
N GLY A 159 6.12 17.62 21.45
CA GLY A 159 7.51 17.21 21.24
C GLY A 159 7.69 16.56 19.86
N GLY A 160 8.75 16.95 19.13
CA GLY A 160 8.94 16.49 17.76
C GLY A 160 10.38 16.57 17.25
N SER A 161 11.19 15.60 17.68
CA SER A 161 12.07 14.76 16.84
C SER A 161 12.85 13.82 17.78
N PRO A 162 13.10 12.54 17.39
CA PRO A 162 14.18 11.80 18.00
C PRO A 162 15.43 12.65 17.80
N SER A 163 16.12 12.94 18.89
CA SER A 163 17.50 13.38 18.85
C SER A 163 18.27 12.55 17.82
N THR A 164 18.66 13.14 16.70
CA THR A 164 19.76 12.62 15.89
C THR A 164 21.11 12.85 16.57
N ALA A 165 21.14 13.21 17.86
CA ALA A 165 22.36 13.14 18.65
C ALA A 165 22.49 11.74 19.27
N SER A 166 23.37 10.94 18.66
CA SER A 166 24.29 9.92 19.23
C SER A 166 24.85 9.15 18.02
N ASN A 167 26.10 9.26 17.55
CA ASN A 167 27.37 9.84 18.02
C ASN A 167 28.10 10.48 16.84
#